data_AF-A0A2G6HLM1-F1
#
_entry.id   AF-A0A2G6HLM1-F1
#
_cell.length_a   1.000
_cell.length_b   1.000
_cell.length_c   1.000
_cell.angle_alpha   90.00
_cell.angle_beta   90.00
_cell.angle_gamma   90.00
#
_symmetry.space_group_name_H-M   'P 1'
#
loop_
_entity.id
_entity.type
_entity.pdbx_description
1 polymer ?
#
loop_
_entity_poly.entity_id
_entity_poly.type
_entity_poly.pdbx_seq_one_letter_code
_entity_poly.pdbx_strand_id
1 'polypeptide(L)'
;MTTHTTHRTLISFTATCAVLFCVPVFAQASKTIDLTINGTVVAQTSSADLNQFVIKHTLSIHDPSYTTEIEKFQPCIISDLNPCLLTHTTKEAYTTRRITTSDIDEPSIVAFLKQTIPATRTKSINAKFQFNPETKKLTVIEDHAHGTVVDIRKSAHTIATILTKPQDQWPKSIELSVMKDDTAITAQNVHTIGIKEKIGTGKSNFAGSPRNRIYNIGHAVKKFHGVLIAPDEEFSFVETLGDVDKSTGYKEELVIKNNETIPEYGGGICQISTTLFRAILNTGLKVTERRNHAYPVSYYS
;
A
#
# COMPACT_ATOMS: atom_id res chain seq x y z
N MET A 1 -18.04 -24.72 25.63
CA MET A 1 -18.80 -25.71 26.42
C MET A 1 -20.14 -25.06 26.74
N THR A 2 -21.34 -25.57 26.47
CA THR A 2 -21.95 -26.85 26.02
C THR A 2 -23.07 -26.49 25.00
N THR A 3 -23.54 -27.31 24.05
CA THR A 3 -24.25 -28.61 24.11
C THR A 3 -24.22 -29.25 22.69
N HIS A 4 -23.89 -30.55 22.52
CA HIS A 4 -24.80 -31.69 22.24
C HIS A 4 -25.94 -31.36 21.23
N THR A 5 -26.20 -32.08 20.12
CA THR A 5 -26.20 -33.54 19.90
C THR A 5 -26.47 -33.91 18.42
N THR A 6 -25.84 -34.99 17.95
CA THR A 6 -26.33 -36.12 17.09
C THR A 6 -27.12 -35.93 15.78
N HIS A 7 -26.44 -36.37 14.69
CA HIS A 7 -26.88 -37.13 13.49
C HIS A 7 -28.10 -36.70 12.64
N ARG A 8 -27.90 -36.71 11.31
CA ARG A 8 -28.84 -37.27 10.32
C ARG A 8 -28.13 -37.67 9.00
N THR A 9 -28.74 -38.66 8.38
CA THR A 9 -28.26 -39.62 7.38
C THR A 9 -28.31 -39.13 5.92
N LEU A 10 -27.47 -39.77 5.11
CA LEU A 10 -27.32 -39.83 3.65
C LEU A 10 -28.57 -39.57 2.77
N ILE A 11 -28.38 -38.82 1.68
CA ILE A 11 -29.05 -39.10 0.39
C ILE A 11 -27.97 -39.14 -0.68
N SER A 12 -27.72 -40.34 -1.20
CA SER A 12 -26.92 -40.60 -2.39
C SER A 12 -27.81 -40.42 -3.61
N PHE A 13 -27.40 -39.56 -4.54
CA PHE A 13 -27.90 -39.58 -5.92
C PHE A 13 -26.78 -40.11 -6.81
N THR A 14 -26.85 -41.39 -7.16
CA THR A 14 -26.12 -41.93 -8.31
C THR A 14 -26.90 -41.56 -9.57
N ALA A 15 -26.48 -40.50 -10.24
CA ALA A 15 -26.87 -40.24 -11.63
C ALA A 15 -25.76 -40.77 -12.55
N THR A 16 -25.86 -42.04 -12.93
CA THR A 16 -25.16 -42.58 -14.09
C THR A 16 -25.98 -42.19 -15.31
N CYS A 17 -25.56 -41.19 -16.08
CA CYS A 17 -25.90 -41.15 -17.50
C CYS A 17 -25.00 -40.19 -18.29
N ALA A 18 -24.60 -40.70 -19.45
CA ALA A 18 -24.00 -40.02 -20.59
C ALA A 18 -22.57 -39.47 -20.41
N VAL A 19 -21.64 -40.24 -20.97
CA VAL A 19 -20.41 -39.75 -21.58
C VAL A 19 -20.80 -38.69 -22.62
N LEU A 20 -21.00 -37.44 -22.18
CA LEU A 20 -20.73 -36.31 -23.06
C LEU A 20 -19.21 -36.24 -23.14
N PHE A 21 -18.66 -36.38 -24.33
CA PHE A 21 -17.32 -35.91 -24.64
C PHE A 21 -17.28 -34.39 -24.34
N CYS A 22 -17.10 -34.02 -23.08
CA CYS A 22 -16.35 -32.83 -22.75
C CYS A 22 -14.97 -33.10 -23.35
N VAL A 23 -14.73 -32.57 -24.55
CA VAL A 23 -13.37 -32.20 -24.93
C VAL A 23 -12.83 -31.48 -23.69
N PRO A 24 -11.78 -31.99 -23.03
CA PRO A 24 -11.24 -31.29 -21.88
C PRO A 24 -10.93 -29.89 -22.41
N VAL A 25 -11.60 -28.89 -21.86
CA VAL A 25 -11.06 -27.53 -21.87
C VAL A 25 -9.73 -27.76 -21.19
N PHE A 26 -8.66 -27.88 -21.98
CA PHE A 26 -7.31 -27.96 -21.48
C PHE A 26 -7.21 -26.75 -20.57
N ALA A 27 -7.15 -26.99 -19.26
CA ALA A 27 -6.81 -25.97 -18.31
C ALA A 27 -5.42 -25.49 -18.77
N GLN A 28 -5.40 -24.38 -19.51
CA GLN A 28 -4.15 -23.77 -19.91
C GLN A 28 -3.38 -23.54 -18.62
N ALA A 29 -2.17 -24.08 -18.56
CA ALA A 29 -1.30 -23.91 -17.40
C ALA A 29 -1.26 -22.43 -17.05
N SER A 30 -1.85 -22.07 -15.90
CA SER A 30 -1.92 -20.68 -15.48
C SER A 30 -0.49 -20.22 -15.21
N LYS A 31 -0.01 -19.25 -15.99
CA LYS A 31 1.32 -18.68 -15.81
C LYS A 31 1.24 -17.62 -14.73
N THR A 32 2.14 -17.68 -13.75
CA THR A 32 2.33 -16.59 -12.79
C THR A 32 2.91 -15.37 -13.49
N ILE A 33 2.41 -14.20 -13.13
CA ILE A 33 2.83 -12.90 -13.63
C ILE A 33 3.14 -12.02 -12.42
N ASP A 34 4.35 -11.50 -12.35
CA ASP A 34 4.79 -10.64 -11.26
C ASP A 34 4.36 -9.18 -11.51
N LEU A 35 3.77 -8.54 -10.50
CA LEU A 35 3.55 -7.10 -10.52
C LEU A 35 4.72 -6.42 -9.83
N THR A 36 5.43 -5.55 -10.53
CA THR A 36 6.68 -4.96 -10.06
C THR A 36 6.60 -3.44 -9.92
N ILE A 37 7.35 -2.89 -8.95
CA ILE A 37 7.63 -1.46 -8.81
C ILE A 37 9.14 -1.30 -8.70
N ASN A 38 9.74 -0.55 -9.63
CA ASN A 38 11.18 -0.38 -9.76
C ASN A 38 11.94 -1.72 -9.72
N GLY A 39 11.38 -2.76 -10.35
CA GLY A 39 11.95 -4.12 -10.37
C GLY A 39 11.78 -4.95 -9.09
N THR A 40 11.13 -4.41 -8.04
CA THR A 40 10.77 -5.18 -6.84
C THR A 40 9.38 -5.78 -7.01
N VAL A 41 9.22 -7.08 -6.76
CA VAL A 41 7.92 -7.75 -6.81
C VAL A 41 7.06 -7.30 -5.62
N VAL A 42 5.92 -6.68 -5.90
CA VAL A 42 4.99 -6.17 -4.88
C VAL A 42 3.74 -7.03 -4.73
N ALA A 43 3.39 -7.76 -5.78
CA ALA A 43 2.30 -8.73 -5.79
C ALA A 43 2.50 -9.73 -6.94
N GLN A 44 1.80 -10.85 -6.88
CA GLN A 44 1.76 -11.83 -7.97
C GLN A 44 0.32 -12.04 -8.40
N THR A 45 0.11 -12.21 -9.70
CA THR A 45 -1.18 -12.57 -10.30
C THR A 45 -0.99 -13.75 -11.24
N SER A 46 -2.07 -14.34 -11.73
CA SER A 46 -1.98 -15.42 -12.71
C SER A 46 -2.63 -15.04 -14.04
N SER A 47 -2.23 -15.69 -15.12
CA SER A 47 -2.87 -15.48 -16.42
C SER A 47 -4.37 -15.83 -16.41
N ALA A 48 -4.79 -16.74 -15.53
CA ALA A 48 -6.21 -17.03 -15.32
C ALA A 48 -6.94 -15.84 -14.67
N ASP A 49 -6.33 -15.20 -13.68
CA ASP A 49 -6.89 -14.01 -13.02
C ASP A 49 -6.96 -12.82 -13.98
N LEU A 50 -5.97 -12.66 -14.87
CA LEU A 50 -6.03 -11.57 -15.86
C LEU A 50 -7.02 -11.86 -16.99
N ASN A 51 -7.20 -13.13 -17.38
CA ASN A 51 -8.16 -13.53 -18.42
C ASN A 51 -9.60 -13.21 -18.03
N GLN A 52 -9.92 -13.09 -16.74
CA GLN A 52 -11.27 -12.71 -16.28
C GLN A 52 -11.67 -11.29 -16.73
N PHE A 53 -10.69 -10.44 -17.08
CA PHE A 53 -10.92 -9.08 -17.55
C PHE A 53 -11.09 -8.99 -19.08
N VAL A 54 -10.93 -10.10 -19.81
CA VAL A 54 -11.10 -10.15 -21.26
C VAL A 54 -12.53 -10.59 -21.58
N ILE A 55 -13.37 -9.66 -22.01
CA ILE A 55 -14.73 -9.93 -22.42
C ILE A 55 -14.73 -10.35 -23.89
N LYS A 56 -15.18 -11.57 -24.18
CA LYS A 56 -15.29 -12.07 -25.55
C LYS A 56 -16.71 -11.91 -26.07
N HIS A 57 -16.84 -11.23 -27.21
CA HIS A 57 -18.09 -11.12 -27.94
C HIS A 57 -18.01 -11.96 -29.20
N THR A 58 -18.82 -13.02 -29.28
CA THR A 58 -18.94 -13.82 -30.49
C THR A 58 -20.19 -13.41 -31.26
N LEU A 59 -19.98 -12.80 -32.41
CA LEU A 59 -21.03 -12.43 -33.35
C LEU A 59 -21.06 -13.45 -34.49
N SER A 60 -22.26 -13.74 -34.98
CA SER A 60 -22.44 -14.49 -36.21
C SER A 60 -22.77 -13.49 -37.31
N ILE A 61 -21.91 -13.42 -38.33
CA ILE A 61 -22.09 -12.53 -39.47
C ILE A 61 -22.34 -13.35 -40.74
N HIS A 62 -23.22 -12.87 -41.59
CA HIS A 62 -23.40 -13.43 -42.92
C HIS A 62 -22.29 -12.89 -43.84
N ASP A 63 -21.46 -13.78 -44.37
CA ASP A 63 -20.36 -13.53 -45.29
C ASP A 63 -20.56 -14.39 -46.55
N PRO A 64 -21.12 -13.83 -47.64
CA PRO A 64 -21.39 -14.56 -48.88
C PRO A 64 -20.16 -15.19 -49.54
N SER A 65 -18.95 -14.75 -49.18
CA SER A 65 -17.68 -15.28 -49.70
C SER A 65 -17.14 -16.47 -48.89
N TYR A 66 -17.75 -16.75 -47.74
CA TYR A 66 -17.40 -17.84 -46.85
C TYR A 66 -18.29 -19.05 -47.11
N THR A 67 -17.70 -20.23 -47.21
CA THR A 67 -18.42 -21.51 -47.31
C THR A 67 -17.84 -22.48 -46.29
N THR A 68 -18.67 -22.95 -45.36
CA THR A 68 -18.25 -23.96 -44.38
C THR A 68 -18.23 -25.35 -45.01
N GLU A 69 -17.15 -26.11 -44.80
CA GLU A 69 -17.07 -27.56 -45.10
C GLU A 69 -18.22 -28.33 -44.40
N ILE A 70 -18.82 -29.31 -45.08
CA ILE A 70 -19.99 -30.09 -44.60
C ILE A 70 -19.75 -30.70 -43.22
N GLU A 71 -18.51 -31.10 -42.92
CA GLU A 71 -18.13 -31.73 -41.64
C GLU A 71 -17.83 -30.73 -40.50
N LYS A 72 -17.79 -29.42 -40.80
CA LYS A 72 -17.59 -28.35 -39.80
C LYS A 72 -18.87 -27.57 -39.47
N PHE A 73 -20.01 -28.03 -39.98
CA PHE A 73 -21.30 -27.54 -39.56
C PHE A 73 -21.50 -27.88 -38.07
N GLN A 74 -21.20 -26.92 -37.19
CA GLN A 74 -21.66 -26.98 -35.79
C GLN A 74 -23.07 -26.39 -35.77
N PRO A 75 -24.14 -27.22 -35.83
CA PRO A 75 -25.48 -26.71 -35.60
C PRO A 75 -25.48 -26.04 -34.23
N CYS A 76 -26.04 -24.83 -34.17
CA CYS A 76 -26.25 -24.13 -32.91
C CYS A 76 -26.86 -25.11 -31.90
N ILE A 77 -26.26 -25.24 -30.73
CA ILE A 77 -26.86 -25.98 -29.61
C ILE A 77 -28.24 -25.36 -29.38
N ILE A 78 -29.27 -26.20 -29.44
CA ILE A 78 -30.71 -25.86 -29.57
C ILE A 78 -31.28 -25.20 -28.29
N SER A 79 -30.44 -24.75 -27.36
CA SER A 79 -30.88 -24.13 -26.11
C SER A 79 -31.33 -22.67 -26.26
N ASP A 80 -30.89 -21.96 -27.30
CA ASP A 80 -31.18 -20.52 -27.52
C ASP A 80 -31.80 -20.25 -28.90
N LEU A 81 -32.96 -20.85 -29.19
CA LEU A 81 -33.70 -20.58 -30.42
C LEU A 81 -34.27 -19.16 -30.42
N ASN A 82 -33.56 -18.23 -31.05
CA ASN A 82 -34.14 -16.98 -31.55
C ASN A 82 -35.01 -17.33 -32.79
N PRO A 83 -36.30 -16.93 -32.85
CA PRO A 83 -37.21 -17.27 -33.95
C PRO A 83 -36.74 -16.82 -35.35
N CYS A 84 -35.76 -15.91 -35.45
CA CYS A 84 -35.12 -15.57 -36.72
C CYS A 84 -34.26 -16.71 -37.32
N LEU A 85 -33.81 -17.69 -36.55
CA LEU A 85 -33.01 -18.82 -37.06
C LEU A 85 -33.83 -19.85 -37.86
N LEU A 86 -35.15 -19.84 -37.71
CA LEU A 86 -36.04 -20.73 -38.47
C LEU A 86 -36.38 -20.19 -39.87
N THR A 87 -35.99 -18.95 -40.18
CA THR A 87 -36.21 -18.31 -41.48
C THR A 87 -34.98 -18.26 -42.38
N HIS A 88 -33.81 -18.65 -41.89
CA HIS A 88 -32.60 -18.66 -42.71
C HIS A 88 -32.61 -19.84 -43.67
N THR A 89 -32.38 -19.56 -44.95
CA THR A 89 -32.24 -20.63 -45.94
C THR A 89 -30.96 -21.43 -45.64
N THR A 90 -30.92 -22.71 -45.99
CA THR A 90 -29.71 -23.55 -45.85
C THR A 90 -28.47 -22.86 -46.42
N LYS A 91 -28.62 -22.16 -47.55
CA LYS A 91 -27.58 -21.34 -48.19
C LYS A 91 -27.02 -20.24 -47.28
N GLU A 92 -27.86 -19.55 -46.52
CA GLU A 92 -27.43 -18.47 -45.60
C GLU A 92 -26.73 -19.02 -44.35
N ALA A 93 -27.09 -20.23 -43.91
CA ALA A 93 -26.40 -20.91 -42.83
C ALA A 93 -24.96 -21.30 -43.22
N TYR A 94 -24.73 -21.73 -44.47
CA TYR A 94 -23.39 -22.09 -44.98
C TYR A 94 -22.46 -20.89 -45.18
N THR A 95 -23.02 -19.70 -45.33
CA THR A 95 -22.28 -18.45 -45.49
C THR A 95 -22.21 -17.66 -44.19
N THR A 96 -22.60 -18.24 -43.05
CA THR A 96 -22.50 -17.56 -41.76
C THR A 96 -21.15 -17.88 -41.10
N ARG A 97 -20.38 -16.85 -40.79
CA ARG A 97 -19.10 -16.94 -40.07
C ARG A 97 -19.26 -16.40 -38.65
N ARG A 98 -18.69 -17.12 -37.68
CA ARG A 98 -18.48 -16.57 -36.32
C ARG A 98 -17.24 -15.69 -36.28
N ILE A 99 -17.40 -14.45 -35.86
CA ILE A 99 -16.31 -13.54 -35.51
C ILE A 99 -16.34 -13.36 -34.00
N THR A 100 -15.19 -13.57 -33.36
CA THR A 100 -15.03 -13.24 -31.94
C THR A 100 -14.19 -11.98 -31.83
N THR A 101 -14.77 -10.93 -31.27
CA THR A 101 -14.03 -9.74 -30.84
C THR A 101 -13.78 -9.83 -29.34
N SER A 102 -12.77 -9.11 -28.85
CA SER A 102 -12.45 -9.03 -27.43
C SER A 102 -12.46 -7.58 -26.99
N ASP A 103 -13.05 -7.33 -25.83
CA ASP A 103 -13.02 -6.05 -25.13
C ASP A 103 -12.39 -6.26 -23.75
N ILE A 104 -11.88 -5.18 -23.15
CA ILE A 104 -11.17 -5.25 -21.86
C ILE A 104 -11.94 -4.47 -20.80
N ASP A 105 -12.27 -5.15 -19.70
CA ASP A 105 -12.91 -4.54 -18.53
C ASP A 105 -11.87 -3.81 -17.67
N GLU A 106 -11.43 -2.63 -18.12
CA GLU A 106 -10.51 -1.77 -17.38
C GLU A 106 -11.02 -1.39 -15.97
N PRO A 107 -12.32 -1.09 -15.74
CA PRO A 107 -12.87 -0.88 -14.40
C PRO A 107 -12.63 -2.05 -13.44
N SER A 108 -12.79 -3.29 -13.88
CA SER A 108 -12.51 -4.47 -13.05
C SER A 108 -11.02 -4.65 -12.76
N ILE A 109 -10.14 -4.27 -13.69
CA ILE A 109 -8.68 -4.23 -13.45
C ILE A 109 -8.35 -3.21 -12.35
N VAL A 110 -8.97 -2.03 -12.38
CA VAL A 110 -8.80 -1.00 -11.33
C VAL A 110 -9.24 -1.54 -9.97
N ALA A 111 -10.37 -2.24 -9.90
CA ALA A 111 -10.85 -2.84 -8.65
C ALA A 111 -9.89 -3.93 -8.14
N PHE A 112 -9.40 -4.79 -9.05
CA PHE A 112 -8.40 -5.81 -8.75
C PHE A 112 -7.12 -5.19 -8.18
N LEU A 113 -6.55 -4.17 -8.83
CA LEU A 113 -5.31 -3.54 -8.35
C LEU A 113 -5.48 -2.88 -6.97
N LYS A 114 -6.65 -2.31 -6.66
CA LYS A 114 -6.95 -1.75 -5.34
C LYS A 114 -7.00 -2.79 -4.23
N GLN A 115 -7.35 -4.04 -4.55
CA GLN A 115 -7.45 -5.12 -3.58
C GLN A 115 -6.14 -5.91 -3.46
N THR A 116 -5.45 -6.11 -4.58
CA THR A 116 -4.30 -7.00 -4.70
C THR A 116 -2.99 -6.32 -4.32
N ILE A 117 -2.81 -5.05 -4.69
CA ILE A 117 -1.62 -4.32 -4.28
C ILE A 117 -1.83 -3.97 -2.80
N PRO A 118 -0.93 -4.39 -1.89
CA PRO A 118 -0.96 -3.86 -0.53
C PRO A 118 -0.88 -2.34 -0.57
N ALA A 119 -1.11 -1.64 0.54
CA ALA A 119 -0.83 -0.21 0.60
C ALA A 119 0.69 0.05 0.51
N THR A 120 1.33 -0.35 -0.60
CA THR A 120 2.72 -0.14 -0.98
C THR A 120 2.87 1.32 -1.33
N ARG A 121 2.76 2.12 -0.28
CA ARG A 121 2.94 3.55 -0.27
C ARG A 121 4.20 3.78 0.53
N THR A 122 5.22 4.35 -0.11
CA THR A 122 6.28 4.94 0.69
C THR A 122 5.70 6.23 1.27
N LYS A 123 5.58 6.29 2.61
CA LYS A 123 4.97 7.44 3.29
C LYS A 123 5.81 8.68 2.98
N SER A 124 5.17 9.76 2.54
CA SER A 124 5.84 11.04 2.42
C SER A 124 6.34 11.54 3.77
N ILE A 125 7.49 12.21 3.77
CA ILE A 125 8.05 12.85 4.97
C ILE A 125 7.67 14.32 4.91
N ASN A 126 7.00 14.81 5.95
CA ASN A 126 6.63 16.22 6.06
C ASN A 126 7.87 17.11 6.20
N ALA A 127 7.78 18.33 5.68
CA ALA A 127 8.75 19.37 5.98
C ALA A 127 8.76 19.67 7.48
N LYS A 128 9.92 20.06 8.01
CA LYS A 128 10.07 20.51 9.40
C LYS A 128 10.03 22.01 9.47
N PHE A 129 9.35 22.55 10.49
CA PHE A 129 9.11 23.98 10.62
C PHE A 129 9.57 24.53 11.97
N GLN A 130 10.09 25.76 11.95
CA GLN A 130 10.33 26.56 13.13
C GLN A 130 9.20 27.57 13.28
N PHE A 131 8.53 27.58 14.43
CA PHE A 131 7.57 28.61 14.77
C PHE A 131 8.26 29.81 15.42
N ASN A 132 8.01 31.01 14.91
CA ASN A 132 8.40 32.26 15.54
C ASN A 132 7.21 32.84 16.34
N PRO A 133 7.27 32.89 17.68
CA PRO A 133 6.17 33.38 18.51
C PRO A 133 5.83 34.86 18.34
N GLU A 134 6.80 35.69 17.96
CA GLU A 134 6.61 37.15 17.81
C GLU A 134 5.87 37.47 16.51
N THR A 135 6.28 36.82 15.41
CA THR A 135 5.67 37.04 14.09
C THR A 135 4.50 36.11 13.80
N LYS A 136 4.33 35.05 14.61
CA LYS A 136 3.39 33.95 14.41
C LYS A 136 3.54 33.26 13.05
N LYS A 137 4.75 33.25 12.51
CA LYS A 137 5.08 32.63 11.21
C LYS A 137 5.87 31.34 11.40
N LEU A 138 5.68 30.43 10.45
CA LEU A 138 6.46 29.21 10.31
C LEU A 138 7.52 29.41 9.23
N THR A 139 8.74 28.99 9.52
CA THR A 139 9.85 28.95 8.56
C THR A 139 10.32 27.52 8.38
N VAL A 140 10.58 27.11 7.14
CA VAL A 140 11.05 25.76 6.82
C VAL A 140 12.49 25.58 7.34
N ILE A 141 12.73 24.48 8.04
CA ILE A 141 14.04 24.05 8.54
C ILE A 141 14.60 22.95 7.63
N GLU A 142 13.76 21.99 7.29
CA GLU A 142 14.08 20.84 6.46
C GLU A 142 12.91 20.64 5.49
N ASP A 143 13.21 20.44 4.21
CA ASP A 143 12.18 20.26 3.20
C ASP A 143 11.53 18.88 3.29
N HIS A 144 10.35 18.74 2.69
CA HIS A 144 9.63 17.49 2.61
C HIS A 144 10.33 16.50 1.67
N ALA A 145 10.12 15.20 1.91
CA ALA A 145 10.48 14.16 0.96
C ALA A 145 9.21 13.53 0.38
N HIS A 146 9.14 13.48 -0.95
CA HIS A 146 8.01 12.86 -1.63
C HIS A 146 7.94 11.37 -1.33
N GLY A 147 6.76 10.92 -0.93
CA GLY A 147 6.41 9.52 -1.00
C GLY A 147 6.08 9.10 -2.43
N THR A 148 5.89 7.81 -2.62
CA THR A 148 5.43 7.21 -3.87
C THR A 148 4.18 6.38 -3.60
N VAL A 149 3.22 6.50 -4.50
CA VAL A 149 1.99 5.70 -4.50
C VAL A 149 1.78 5.12 -5.90
N VAL A 150 1.20 3.93 -5.99
CA VAL A 150 0.87 3.33 -7.29
C VAL A 150 -0.22 4.16 -7.98
N ASP A 151 0.06 4.58 -9.22
CA ASP A 151 -0.94 5.16 -10.12
C ASP A 151 -1.80 4.01 -10.66
N ILE A 152 -2.88 3.70 -9.93
CA ILE A 152 -3.77 2.58 -10.23
C ILE A 152 -4.38 2.70 -11.63
N ARG A 153 -4.73 3.91 -12.08
CA ARG A 153 -5.37 4.08 -13.39
C ARG A 153 -4.38 3.82 -14.52
N LYS A 154 -3.19 4.43 -14.48
CA LYS A 154 -2.17 4.16 -15.51
C LYS A 154 -1.70 2.71 -15.49
N SER A 155 -1.61 2.12 -14.31
CA SER A 155 -1.26 0.70 -14.17
C SER A 155 -2.34 -0.20 -14.76
N ALA A 156 -3.63 0.09 -14.49
CA ALA A 156 -4.75 -0.64 -15.08
C ALA A 156 -4.76 -0.52 -16.62
N HIS A 157 -4.53 0.67 -17.14
CA HIS A 157 -4.42 0.91 -18.58
C HIS A 157 -3.25 0.15 -19.22
N THR A 158 -2.11 0.07 -18.52
CA THR A 158 -0.95 -0.72 -18.96
C THR A 158 -1.29 -2.21 -19.05
N ILE A 159 -1.96 -2.73 -18.02
CA ILE A 159 -2.45 -4.12 -18.02
C ILE A 159 -3.44 -4.31 -19.17
N ALA A 160 -4.43 -3.42 -19.32
CA ALA A 160 -5.43 -3.52 -20.39
C ALA A 160 -4.78 -3.57 -21.78
N THR A 161 -3.75 -2.76 -22.02
CA THR A 161 -2.97 -2.78 -23.26
C THR A 161 -2.28 -4.12 -23.48
N ILE A 162 -1.74 -4.75 -22.43
CA ILE A 162 -1.12 -6.08 -22.51
C ILE A 162 -2.17 -7.14 -22.85
N LEU A 163 -3.37 -7.06 -22.27
CA LEU A 163 -4.45 -8.02 -22.49
C LEU A 163 -5.03 -7.98 -23.91
N THR A 164 -4.79 -6.91 -24.69
CA THR A 164 -5.12 -6.89 -26.12
C THR A 164 -4.26 -7.85 -26.96
N LYS A 165 -3.09 -8.26 -26.44
CA LYS A 165 -2.18 -9.17 -27.14
C LYS A 165 -2.53 -10.64 -26.86
N PRO A 166 -2.18 -11.56 -27.77
CA PRO A 166 -2.25 -13.00 -27.51
C PRO A 166 -1.55 -13.40 -26.20
N GLN A 167 -2.17 -14.31 -25.44
CA GLN A 167 -1.71 -14.70 -24.09
C GLN A 167 -0.28 -15.28 -24.06
N ASP A 168 0.18 -15.89 -25.15
CA ASP A 168 1.55 -16.38 -25.33
C ASP A 168 2.59 -15.26 -25.36
N GLN A 169 2.18 -14.03 -25.67
CA GLN A 169 3.03 -12.84 -25.72
C GLN A 169 2.99 -12.01 -24.44
N TRP A 170 2.23 -12.43 -23.42
CA TRP A 170 2.18 -11.71 -22.16
C TRP A 170 3.53 -11.81 -21.44
N PRO A 171 4.02 -10.69 -20.86
CA PRO A 171 5.29 -10.69 -20.17
C PRO A 171 5.20 -11.48 -18.85
N LYS A 172 6.34 -11.96 -18.37
CA LYS A 172 6.44 -12.62 -17.04
C LYS A 172 6.26 -11.62 -15.89
N SER A 173 6.53 -10.34 -16.13
CA SER A 173 6.35 -9.26 -15.15
C SER A 173 5.70 -8.04 -15.81
N ILE A 174 4.89 -7.33 -15.04
CA ILE A 174 4.24 -6.08 -15.42
C ILE A 174 4.69 -4.99 -14.46
N GLU A 175 5.37 -3.98 -14.99
CA GLU A 175 5.82 -2.82 -14.23
C GLU A 175 4.63 -1.87 -14.00
N LEU A 176 4.31 -1.63 -12.73
CA LEU A 176 3.24 -0.72 -12.32
C LEU A 176 3.74 0.72 -12.34
N SER A 177 2.87 1.62 -12.80
CA SER A 177 3.16 3.06 -12.79
C SER A 177 3.05 3.61 -11.37
N VAL A 178 4.01 4.43 -10.96
CA VAL A 178 3.97 5.17 -9.68
C VAL A 178 3.80 6.66 -9.93
N MET A 179 3.15 7.32 -8.98
CA MET A 179 3.04 8.77 -8.90
C MET A 179 3.57 9.26 -7.55
N LYS A 180 3.92 10.55 -7.50
CA LYS A 180 4.32 11.19 -6.25
C LYS A 180 3.13 11.26 -5.31
N ASP A 181 3.39 10.99 -4.04
CA ASP A 181 2.45 11.23 -2.95
C ASP A 181 2.48 12.72 -2.59
N ASP A 182 1.35 13.39 -2.78
CA ASP A 182 1.16 14.84 -2.57
C ASP A 182 0.58 15.19 -1.19
N THR A 183 0.42 14.20 -0.31
CA THR A 183 -0.16 14.43 1.03
C THR A 183 0.81 15.04 2.04
N ALA A 184 2.10 15.19 1.67
CA ALA A 184 3.10 15.77 2.55
C ALA A 184 2.75 17.22 2.91
N ILE A 185 3.01 17.62 4.16
CA ILE A 185 3.00 19.03 4.53
C ILE A 185 4.29 19.69 4.02
N THR A 186 4.12 20.72 3.20
CA THR A 186 5.16 21.47 2.51
C THR A 186 5.10 22.94 2.88
N ALA A 187 6.10 23.72 2.47
CA ALA A 187 6.11 25.17 2.65
C ALA A 187 4.86 25.85 2.06
N GLN A 188 4.32 25.29 0.97
CA GLN A 188 3.20 25.84 0.24
C GLN A 188 1.87 25.58 0.94
N ASN A 189 1.69 24.42 1.56
CA ASN A 189 0.42 24.06 2.21
C ASN A 189 0.42 24.22 3.74
N VAL A 190 1.53 24.58 4.38
CA VAL A 190 1.62 24.71 5.85
C VAL A 190 0.60 25.68 6.48
N HIS A 191 0.07 26.62 5.70
CA HIS A 191 -0.98 27.53 6.17
C HIS A 191 -2.32 26.82 6.42
N THR A 192 -2.53 25.61 5.88
CA THR A 192 -3.78 24.85 6.03
C THR A 192 -3.86 24.06 7.34
N ILE A 193 -2.71 23.77 7.99
CA ILE A 193 -2.66 22.91 9.18
C ILE A 193 -2.98 23.63 10.50
N GLY A 194 -3.17 24.95 10.48
CA GLY A 194 -3.77 25.69 11.60
C GLY A 194 -2.89 25.88 12.85
N ILE A 195 -1.55 25.89 12.72
CA ILE A 195 -0.66 26.25 13.84
C ILE A 195 -0.81 27.74 14.16
N LYS A 196 -1.39 28.07 15.32
CA LYS A 196 -1.71 29.45 15.72
C LYS A 196 -0.73 30.04 16.74
N GLU A 197 -0.28 29.22 17.68
CA GLU A 197 0.49 29.69 18.83
C GLU A 197 1.35 28.60 19.46
N LYS A 198 2.26 29.03 20.33
CA LYS A 198 3.06 28.16 21.17
C LYS A 198 2.30 27.85 22.46
N ILE A 199 1.91 26.59 22.63
CA ILE A 199 1.08 26.14 23.76
C ILE A 199 1.88 25.83 25.04
N GLY A 200 3.20 25.63 24.94
CA GLY A 200 4.02 25.27 26.10
C GLY A 200 5.52 25.41 25.86
N THR A 201 6.30 25.39 26.93
CA THR A 201 7.77 25.44 26.86
C THR A 201 8.35 24.70 28.05
N GLY A 202 9.34 23.85 27.79
CA GLY A 202 10.18 23.22 28.81
C GLY A 202 11.60 23.76 28.68
N LYS A 203 12.28 23.95 29.80
CA LYS A 203 13.67 24.42 29.84
C LYS A 203 14.48 23.54 30.77
N SER A 204 15.71 23.26 30.39
CA SER A 204 16.72 22.64 31.24
C SER A 204 18.10 23.18 30.85
N ASN A 205 19.04 23.15 31.78
CA ASN A 205 20.40 23.64 31.56
C ASN A 205 21.37 22.46 31.43
N PHE A 206 22.29 22.52 30.47
CA PHE A 206 23.37 21.54 30.30
C PHE A 206 24.73 22.21 30.14
N ALA A 207 24.84 23.51 30.43
CA ALA A 207 26.12 24.22 30.44
C ALA A 207 27.12 23.56 31.39
N GLY A 208 28.39 23.51 31.00
CA GLY A 208 29.45 22.82 31.75
C GLY A 208 29.43 21.30 31.64
N SER A 209 28.53 20.72 30.85
CA SER A 209 28.52 19.27 30.61
C SER A 209 29.78 18.79 29.87
N PRO A 210 30.16 17.51 30.02
CA PRO A 210 31.20 16.91 29.20
C PRO A 210 30.92 17.04 27.70
N ARG A 211 32.00 17.08 26.89
CA ARG A 211 31.92 17.33 25.45
C ARG A 211 31.03 16.31 24.72
N ASN A 212 31.09 15.03 25.09
CA ASN A 212 30.29 13.97 24.47
C ASN A 212 28.80 14.13 24.81
N ARG A 213 28.47 14.40 26.07
CA ARG A 213 27.12 14.76 26.50
C ARG A 213 26.53 15.94 25.72
N ILE A 214 27.27 17.05 25.57
CA ILE A 214 26.81 18.22 24.80
C ILE A 214 26.55 17.83 23.34
N TYR A 215 27.46 17.06 22.75
CA TYR A 215 27.32 16.58 21.38
C TYR A 215 26.07 15.70 21.21
N ASN A 216 25.87 14.71 22.09
CA ASN A 216 24.72 13.81 22.05
C ASN A 216 23.40 14.57 22.20
N ILE A 217 23.34 15.56 23.11
CA ILE A 217 22.16 16.40 23.28
C ILE A 217 21.86 17.16 21.98
N GLY A 218 22.86 17.82 21.40
CA GLY A 218 22.69 18.56 20.15
C GLY A 218 22.32 17.66 18.96
N HIS A 219 22.88 16.45 18.90
CA HIS A 219 22.55 15.46 17.87
C HIS A 219 21.10 14.99 18.00
N ALA A 220 20.66 14.58 19.19
CA ALA A 220 19.32 14.07 19.43
C ALA A 220 18.24 15.15 19.23
N VAL A 221 18.47 16.41 19.66
CA VAL A 221 17.49 17.51 19.50
C VAL A 221 17.08 17.71 18.03
N LYS A 222 17.98 17.48 17.07
CA LYS A 222 17.67 17.60 15.63
C LYS A 222 16.58 16.62 15.16
N LYS A 223 16.42 15.48 15.84
CA LYS A 223 15.37 14.50 15.51
C LYS A 223 13.98 15.00 15.88
N PHE A 224 13.88 15.80 16.95
CA PHE A 224 12.62 16.32 17.47
C PHE A 224 12.25 17.71 16.94
N HIS A 225 13.26 18.47 16.54
CA HIS A 225 13.08 19.86 16.17
C HIS A 225 12.25 20.02 14.90
N GLY A 226 11.11 20.70 14.99
CA GLY A 226 10.23 20.98 13.87
C GLY A 226 9.36 19.80 13.41
N VAL A 227 9.29 18.72 14.20
CA VAL A 227 8.34 17.61 13.97
C VAL A 227 6.90 18.15 14.07
N LEU A 228 6.08 17.78 13.08
CA LEU A 228 4.65 18.04 13.07
C LEU A 228 3.91 16.86 13.69
N ILE A 229 2.94 17.17 14.56
CA ILE A 229 2.06 16.20 15.20
C ILE A 229 0.64 16.61 14.83
N ALA A 230 -0.10 15.74 14.15
CA ALA A 230 -1.47 15.99 13.75
C ALA A 230 -2.43 15.94 14.96
N PRO A 231 -3.64 16.52 14.86
CA PRO A 231 -4.67 16.31 15.86
C PRO A 231 -4.92 14.82 16.08
N ASP A 232 -5.06 14.42 17.35
CA ASP A 232 -5.28 13.04 17.79
C ASP A 232 -4.15 12.03 17.46
N GLU A 233 -3.02 12.50 16.92
CA GLU A 233 -1.84 11.68 16.70
C GLU A 233 -1.08 11.46 18.01
N GLU A 234 -0.66 10.20 18.25
CA GLU A 234 0.20 9.87 19.37
C GLU A 234 1.67 10.13 19.01
N PHE A 235 2.35 10.91 19.85
CA PHE A 235 3.78 11.17 19.71
C PHE A 235 4.58 10.33 20.70
N SER A 236 5.47 9.49 20.17
CA SER A 236 6.43 8.73 20.98
C SER A 236 7.83 9.32 20.88
N PHE A 237 8.38 9.72 22.03
CA PHE A 237 9.76 10.21 22.13
C PHE A 237 10.76 9.13 21.72
N VAL A 238 10.53 7.88 22.14
CA VAL A 238 11.45 6.76 21.89
C VAL A 238 11.45 6.38 20.42
N GLU A 239 10.27 6.30 19.79
CA GLU A 239 10.17 6.00 18.35
C GLU A 239 10.81 7.11 17.51
N THR A 240 10.57 8.38 17.86
CA THR A 240 11.18 9.52 17.15
C THR A 240 12.70 9.57 17.33
N LEU A 241 13.21 9.16 18.50
CA LEU A 241 14.63 9.08 18.77
C LEU A 241 15.31 7.99 17.91
N GLY A 242 14.65 6.85 17.75
CA GLY A 242 15.19 5.67 17.09
C GLY A 242 16.41 5.09 17.83
N ASP A 243 17.23 4.32 17.11
CA ASP A 243 18.40 3.67 17.69
C ASP A 243 19.43 4.69 18.21
N VAL A 244 20.06 4.31 19.32
CA VAL A 244 21.06 5.11 20.03
C VAL A 244 22.33 4.30 20.18
N ASP A 245 23.19 4.40 19.18
CA ASP A 245 24.43 3.66 19.10
C ASP A 245 25.50 4.42 18.28
N LYS A 246 26.63 3.76 18.05
CA LYS A 246 27.71 4.32 17.24
C LYS A 246 27.31 4.54 15.77
N SER A 247 26.50 3.65 15.20
CA SER A 247 26.09 3.70 13.78
C SER A 247 25.18 4.90 13.48
N THR A 248 24.39 5.30 14.47
CA THR A 248 23.54 6.47 14.46
C THR A 248 24.27 7.75 14.87
N GLY A 249 25.57 7.66 15.18
CA GLY A 249 26.47 8.80 15.38
C GLY A 249 26.57 9.28 16.82
N TYR A 250 25.99 8.58 17.79
CA TYR A 250 26.14 8.94 19.20
C TYR A 250 27.56 8.66 19.72
N LYS A 251 27.90 9.32 20.82
CA LYS A 251 29.17 9.14 21.54
C LYS A 251 28.93 8.50 22.90
N GLU A 252 29.93 7.76 23.37
CA GLU A 252 29.92 7.18 24.71
C GLU A 252 29.95 8.28 25.77
N GLU A 253 29.05 8.13 26.73
CA GLU A 253 28.85 9.03 27.87
C GLU A 253 28.09 8.27 28.97
N LEU A 254 28.03 8.80 30.19
CA LEU A 254 27.33 8.13 31.28
C LEU A 254 25.82 7.98 31.00
N VAL A 255 25.32 6.74 31.11
CA VAL A 255 23.90 6.38 31.06
C VAL A 255 23.49 5.63 32.33
N ILE A 256 22.19 5.57 32.60
CA ILE A 256 21.62 4.75 33.68
C ILE A 256 21.05 3.48 33.07
N LYS A 257 21.65 2.33 33.39
CA LYS A 257 21.22 1.01 32.92
C LYS A 257 21.28 0.01 34.06
N ASN A 258 20.25 -0.82 34.22
CA ASN A 258 20.20 -1.85 35.27
C ASN A 258 20.56 -1.34 36.67
N ASN A 259 20.04 -0.17 37.06
CA ASN A 259 20.34 0.53 38.31
C ASN A 259 21.80 0.99 38.52
N GLU A 260 22.62 0.99 37.48
CA GLU A 260 24.02 1.43 37.53
C GLU A 260 24.28 2.60 36.57
N THR A 261 25.32 3.40 36.86
CA THR A 261 25.82 4.42 35.93
C THR A 261 27.02 3.86 35.19
N ILE A 262 26.88 3.62 33.89
CA ILE A 262 27.94 3.05 33.04
C ILE A 262 28.15 3.91 31.79
N PRO A 263 29.35 3.90 31.17
CA PRO A 263 29.55 4.49 29.85
C PRO A 263 28.79 3.70 28.78
N GLU A 264 27.93 4.38 28.01
CA GLU A 264 27.25 3.83 26.83
C GLU A 264 26.94 4.96 25.83
N TYR A 265 26.55 4.60 24.61
CA TYR A 265 26.15 5.58 23.60
C TYR A 265 24.90 6.35 24.02
N GLY A 266 24.92 7.67 23.85
CA GLY A 266 23.74 8.52 24.01
C GLY A 266 23.50 9.10 25.42
N GLY A 267 24.51 9.10 26.30
CA GLY A 267 24.41 9.85 27.56
C GLY A 267 24.01 11.31 27.33
N GLY A 268 23.03 11.78 28.12
CA GLY A 268 22.40 13.10 27.99
C GLY A 268 20.97 13.11 27.42
N ILE A 269 20.53 12.06 26.71
CA ILE A 269 19.19 11.99 26.09
C ILE A 269 18.06 12.07 27.12
N CYS A 270 18.25 11.51 28.32
CA CYS A 270 17.29 11.57 29.42
C CYS A 270 16.90 13.01 29.82
N GLN A 271 17.83 13.96 29.69
CA GLN A 271 17.55 15.37 29.93
C GLN A 271 16.60 15.95 28.87
N ILE A 272 16.71 15.51 27.61
CA ILE A 272 15.81 15.96 26.53
C ILE A 272 14.40 15.45 26.81
N SER A 273 14.25 14.17 27.14
CA SER A 273 12.96 13.59 27.51
C SER A 273 12.33 14.32 28.69
N THR A 274 13.12 14.63 29.74
CA THR A 274 12.66 15.42 30.89
C THR A 274 12.25 16.84 30.49
N THR A 275 12.99 17.47 29.57
CA THR A 275 12.69 18.82 29.06
C THR A 275 11.39 18.84 28.26
N LEU A 276 11.18 17.84 27.41
CA LEU A 276 9.93 17.66 26.67
C LEU A 276 8.76 17.43 27.63
N PHE A 277 8.94 16.57 28.64
CA PHE A 277 7.93 16.32 29.66
C PHE A 277 7.54 17.60 30.41
N ARG A 278 8.52 18.43 30.80
CA ARG A 278 8.27 19.77 31.38
C ARG A 278 7.47 20.67 30.43
N ALA A 279 7.70 20.60 29.12
CA ALA A 279 6.91 21.35 28.15
C ALA A 279 5.46 20.88 28.14
N ILE A 280 5.24 19.56 28.06
CA ILE A 280 3.91 18.92 27.99
C ILE A 280 3.07 19.19 29.24
N LEU A 281 3.68 19.20 30.43
CA LEU A 281 2.97 19.53 31.67
C LEU A 281 2.32 20.93 31.63
N ASN A 282 2.84 21.84 30.81
CA ASN A 282 2.32 23.19 30.66
C ASN A 282 1.26 23.32 29.53
N THR A 283 0.96 22.27 28.77
CA THR A 283 0.10 22.35 27.56
C THR A 283 -1.29 21.72 27.73
N GLY A 284 -1.54 21.01 28.83
CA GLY A 284 -2.79 20.25 29.02
C GLY A 284 -2.93 19.02 28.11
N LEU A 285 -1.90 18.67 27.33
CA LEU A 285 -1.90 17.46 26.52
C LEU A 285 -1.92 16.20 27.40
N LYS A 286 -2.62 15.17 26.94
CA LYS A 286 -2.70 13.89 27.63
C LYS A 286 -1.38 13.13 27.51
N VAL A 287 -0.82 12.70 28.64
CA VAL A 287 0.32 11.77 28.68
C VAL A 287 -0.24 10.35 28.72
N THR A 288 -0.02 9.57 27.67
CA THR A 288 -0.50 8.18 27.54
C THR A 288 0.42 7.20 28.27
N GLU A 289 1.74 7.39 28.18
CA GLU A 289 2.74 6.56 28.85
C GLU A 289 3.91 7.41 29.39
N ARG A 290 4.49 6.98 30.51
CA ARG A 290 5.76 7.53 31.02
C ARG A 290 6.50 6.48 31.84
N ARG A 291 7.82 6.37 31.63
CA ARG A 291 8.71 5.54 32.43
C ARG A 291 9.84 6.36 33.04
N ASN A 292 10.01 6.27 34.36
CA ASN A 292 11.10 6.91 35.08
C ASN A 292 12.38 6.05 35.08
N HIS A 293 13.52 6.70 35.31
CA HIS A 293 14.76 6.02 35.66
C HIS A 293 14.66 5.31 37.02
N ALA A 294 15.63 4.44 37.27
CA ALA A 294 15.83 3.77 38.56
C ALA A 294 16.02 4.72 39.74
N TYR A 295 16.64 5.89 39.50
CA TYR A 295 16.89 6.91 40.51
C TYR A 295 16.84 8.33 39.91
N PRO A 296 16.56 9.37 40.73
CA PRO A 296 16.57 10.75 40.29
C PRO A 296 17.99 11.23 39.97
N VAL A 297 18.09 12.20 39.07
CA VAL A 297 19.37 12.78 38.63
C VAL A 297 19.39 14.27 38.92
N SER A 298 20.34 14.69 39.74
CA SER A 298 20.38 16.02 40.35
C SER A 298 20.47 17.18 39.36
N TYR A 299 21.21 17.03 38.27
CA TYR A 299 21.54 18.13 37.36
C TYR A 299 20.45 18.47 36.32
N TYR A 300 19.32 17.78 36.32
CA TYR A 300 18.13 18.17 35.53
C TYR A 300 16.78 17.96 36.25
N SER A 301 16.81 17.64 37.55
CA SER A 301 15.61 17.64 38.41
C SER A 301 15.24 19.08 38.75
#